data_AF-A0A2P4QFF3-F1
#
_entry.id   AF-A0A2P4QFF3-F1
#
_cell.length_a   1.000
_cell.length_b   1.000
_cell.length_c   1.000
_cell.angle_alpha   90.00
_cell.angle_beta   90.00
_cell.angle_gamma   90.00
#
_symmetry.space_group_name_H-M   'P 1'
#
loop_
_entity.id
_entity.type
_entity.pdbx_description
1 polymer ?
#
loop_
_entity_poly.entity_id
_entity_poly.type
_entity_poly.pdbx_seq_one_letter_code
_entity_poly.pdbx_strand_id
1 'polypeptide(L)'
;MSQLTKKVLGDTHGKDERPKWKRALEAFKRASAVYKAKHNKPSVIIYDNIAKLANVNPKVLDTLQDDAKMNADHREYIAVFVSSEGNVPRRMESHSAKKPIIKIGDLDRNTSMEYLVKKRSIKEGDAKKLYDLVVGRIVELKTVADDFLAGQTFEVVKQSILDEVEKKFQSAQLLPNGPYYEVGRRLISDLLKSNELSFLAFMKYFDKVEELNEVLGNNIFSYHRSVESYIQENANIFNILSSHCKIIEVD
;
A
#
# COMPACT_ATOMS: atom_id res chain seq x y z
N MET A 1 8.95 41.51 -14.44
CA MET A 1 9.07 40.18 -13.83
C MET A 1 9.96 40.30 -12.60
N SER A 2 9.34 40.21 -11.42
CA SER A 2 9.77 40.80 -10.15
C SER A 2 10.91 40.05 -9.44
N GLN A 3 11.69 40.75 -8.61
CA GLN A 3 12.74 40.22 -7.71
C GLN A 3 12.30 38.99 -6.90
N LEU A 4 10.98 38.80 -6.70
CA LEU A 4 10.39 37.63 -6.08
C LEU A 4 10.73 36.33 -6.84
N THR A 5 10.73 36.36 -8.17
CA THR A 5 11.01 35.21 -9.03
C THR A 5 12.47 34.77 -8.88
N LYS A 6 13.42 35.72 -8.78
CA LYS A 6 14.83 35.44 -8.49
C LYS A 6 15.08 34.90 -7.07
N LYS A 7 14.38 35.42 -6.06
CA LYS A 7 14.50 34.93 -4.67
C LYS A 7 14.00 33.49 -4.49
N VAL A 8 12.98 33.10 -5.26
CA VAL A 8 12.39 31.75 -5.19
C VAL A 8 13.20 30.75 -6.03
N LEU A 9 13.63 31.12 -7.24
CA LEU A 9 14.24 30.19 -8.20
C LEU A 9 15.78 30.17 -8.19
N GLY A 10 16.45 31.17 -7.60
CA GLY A 10 17.91 31.30 -7.66
C GLY A 10 18.40 31.96 -8.95
N ASP A 11 19.69 32.34 -8.99
CA ASP A 11 20.32 32.98 -10.15
C ASP A 11 20.70 31.93 -11.20
N THR A 12 20.08 31.98 -12.38
CA THR A 12 20.16 30.92 -13.40
C THR A 12 21.23 31.18 -14.48
N HIS A 13 22.43 31.61 -14.09
CA HIS A 13 23.51 31.88 -15.07
C HIS A 13 24.38 30.66 -15.44
N GLY A 14 23.94 29.45 -15.12
CA GLY A 14 24.52 28.20 -15.62
C GLY A 14 23.48 27.08 -15.63
N LYS A 15 23.67 26.04 -16.46
CA LYS A 15 22.86 24.81 -16.36
C LYS A 15 23.17 24.18 -15.00
N ASP A 16 22.27 24.32 -14.04
CA ASP A 16 22.36 23.63 -12.75
C ASP A 16 22.32 22.11 -13.00
N GLU A 17 23.49 21.47 -12.93
CA GLU A 17 23.70 20.04 -13.21
C GLU A 17 23.14 19.13 -12.12
N ARG A 18 22.68 19.70 -11.00
CA ARG A 18 22.15 18.89 -9.89
C ARG A 18 20.88 18.16 -10.32
N PRO A 19 20.63 16.96 -9.76
CA PRO A 19 19.40 16.23 -9.99
C PRO A 19 18.16 17.09 -9.74
N LYS A 20 17.15 16.97 -10.62
CA LYS A 20 15.91 17.76 -10.56
C LYS A 20 15.27 17.77 -9.17
N TRP A 21 15.26 16.62 -8.49
CA TRP A 21 14.68 16.47 -7.15
C TRP A 21 15.42 17.29 -6.08
N LYS A 22 16.75 17.41 -6.14
CA LYS A 22 17.52 18.23 -5.20
C LYS A 22 17.16 19.70 -5.35
N ARG A 23 17.05 20.17 -6.60
CA ARG A 23 16.65 21.55 -6.91
C ARG A 23 15.23 21.84 -6.44
N ALA A 24 14.31 20.88 -6.63
CA ALA A 24 12.94 20.98 -6.14
C ALA A 24 12.88 21.05 -4.60
N LEU A 25 13.64 20.20 -3.91
CA LEU A 25 13.72 20.21 -2.44
C LEU A 25 14.27 21.53 -1.90
N GLU A 26 15.32 22.07 -2.50
CA GLU A 26 15.88 23.37 -2.09
C GLU A 26 14.89 24.52 -2.32
N ALA A 27 14.22 24.54 -3.47
CA ALA A 27 13.19 25.53 -3.76
C ALA A 27 12.04 25.45 -2.75
N PHE A 28 11.63 24.23 -2.40
CA PHE A 28 10.63 23.99 -1.35
C PHE A 28 11.11 24.51 0.01
N LYS A 29 12.35 24.23 0.43
CA LYS A 29 12.91 24.72 1.70
C LYS A 29 12.90 26.25 1.78
N ARG A 30 13.32 26.93 0.71
CA ARG A 30 13.24 28.40 0.62
C ARG A 30 11.81 28.91 0.74
N ALA A 31 10.88 28.28 0.03
CA ALA A 31 9.46 28.65 0.10
C ALA A 31 8.87 28.38 1.50
N SER A 32 9.24 27.29 2.15
CA SER A 32 8.79 26.94 3.50
C SER A 32 9.26 27.94 4.55
N ALA A 33 10.52 28.40 4.47
CA ALA A 33 11.03 29.42 5.38
C ALA A 33 10.22 30.73 5.28
N VAL A 34 9.90 31.17 4.06
CA VAL A 34 9.06 32.35 3.82
C VAL A 34 7.64 32.14 4.32
N TYR A 35 7.05 30.97 4.05
CA TYR A 35 5.69 30.64 4.49
C TYR A 35 5.58 30.61 6.01
N LYS A 36 6.54 29.96 6.70
CA LYS A 36 6.60 29.89 8.16
C LYS A 36 6.75 31.27 8.80
N ALA A 37 7.63 32.13 8.25
CA ALA A 37 7.79 33.49 8.75
C ALA A 37 6.50 34.31 8.65
N LYS A 38 5.71 34.11 7.58
CA LYS A 38 4.46 34.84 7.34
C LYS A 38 3.28 34.30 8.15
N HIS A 39 3.18 32.99 8.34
CA HIS A 39 1.99 32.34 8.87
C HIS A 39 2.19 31.67 10.23
N ASN A 40 3.42 31.68 10.78
CA ASN A 40 3.81 30.96 12.00
C ASN A 40 3.40 29.48 11.98
N LYS A 41 3.39 28.86 10.80
CA LYS A 41 3.03 27.46 10.56
C LYS A 41 4.02 26.84 9.58
N PRO A 42 4.55 25.63 9.84
CA PRO A 42 5.45 24.96 8.91
C PRO A 42 4.69 24.52 7.64
N SER A 43 5.36 24.55 6.49
CA SER A 43 4.85 23.90 5.28
C SER A 43 4.96 22.38 5.39
N VAL A 44 4.19 21.65 4.59
CA VAL A 44 4.21 20.18 4.54
C VAL A 44 4.67 19.72 3.16
N ILE A 45 5.59 18.75 3.12
CA ILE A 45 5.94 17.99 1.91
C ILE A 45 5.51 16.55 2.09
N ILE A 46 4.83 16.00 1.09
CA ILE A 46 4.35 14.62 1.09
C ILE A 46 5.10 13.86 -0.01
N TYR A 47 5.82 12.84 0.41
CA TYR A 47 6.43 11.86 -0.49
C TYR A 47 5.49 10.67 -0.57
N ASP A 48 4.72 10.60 -1.65
CA ASP A 48 3.79 9.51 -1.90
C ASP A 48 4.46 8.33 -2.61
N ASN A 49 3.99 7.12 -2.33
CA ASN A 49 4.47 5.86 -2.90
C ASN A 49 6.00 5.71 -2.88
N ILE A 50 6.62 5.96 -1.73
CA ILE A 50 8.08 5.92 -1.57
C ILE A 50 8.69 4.53 -1.73
N ALA A 51 7.88 3.48 -1.67
CA ALA A 51 8.33 2.11 -1.87
C ALA A 51 8.92 1.92 -3.27
N LYS A 52 8.28 2.50 -4.28
CA LYS A 52 8.83 2.54 -5.64
C LYS A 52 10.20 3.21 -5.71
N LEU A 53 10.40 4.30 -4.94
CA LEU A 53 11.68 4.99 -4.87
C LEU A 53 12.73 4.15 -4.15
N ALA A 54 12.36 3.47 -3.06
CA ALA A 54 13.25 2.58 -2.32
C ALA A 54 13.80 1.45 -3.20
N ASN A 55 12.95 0.90 -4.07
CA ASN A 55 13.31 -0.20 -4.96
C ASN A 55 14.18 0.25 -6.14
N VAL A 56 13.94 1.44 -6.70
CA VAL A 56 14.70 1.95 -7.88
C VAL A 56 15.99 2.67 -7.49
N ASN A 57 15.94 3.51 -6.45
CA ASN A 57 17.08 4.31 -6.02
C ASN A 57 17.06 4.57 -4.51
N PRO A 58 17.50 3.58 -3.70
CA PRO A 58 17.44 3.67 -2.24
C PRO A 58 18.26 4.84 -1.68
N LYS A 59 19.34 5.25 -2.35
CA LYS A 59 20.18 6.38 -1.91
C LYS A 59 19.42 7.72 -1.91
N VAL A 60 18.47 7.89 -2.83
CA VAL A 60 17.62 9.10 -2.85
C VAL A 60 16.70 9.09 -1.64
N LEU A 61 16.09 7.95 -1.32
CA LEU A 61 15.26 7.82 -0.12
C LEU A 61 16.07 8.14 1.16
N ASP A 62 17.28 7.61 1.29
CA ASP A 62 18.17 7.90 2.42
C ASP A 62 18.45 9.40 2.54
N THR A 63 18.75 10.06 1.41
CA THR A 63 19.01 11.50 1.40
C THR A 63 17.77 12.32 1.80
N LEU A 64 16.58 11.94 1.33
CA LEU A 64 15.33 12.61 1.68
C LEU A 64 15.01 12.42 3.17
N GLN A 65 15.30 11.24 3.72
CA GLN A 65 15.14 10.94 5.13
C GLN A 65 16.10 11.76 6.00
N ASP A 66 17.37 11.85 5.61
CA ASP A 66 18.37 12.65 6.32
C ASP A 66 17.99 14.14 6.34
N ASP A 67 17.53 14.68 5.21
CA ASP A 67 17.03 16.07 5.16
C ASP A 67 15.79 16.25 6.04
N ALA A 68 14.84 15.31 6.00
CA ALA A 68 13.65 15.36 6.85
C ALA A 68 13.98 15.31 8.34
N LYS A 69 15.01 14.55 8.73
CA LYS A 69 15.53 14.49 10.10
C LYS A 69 16.14 15.82 10.52
N MET A 70 17.08 16.36 9.74
CA MET A 70 17.69 17.67 10.02
C MET A 70 16.63 18.76 10.13
N ASN A 71 15.65 18.75 9.24
CA ASN A 71 14.54 19.70 9.27
C ASN A 71 13.65 19.52 10.52
N ALA A 72 13.41 18.30 10.99
CA ALA A 72 12.61 18.07 12.19
C ALA A 72 13.20 18.73 13.44
N ASP A 73 14.53 18.74 13.56
CA ASP A 73 15.24 19.38 14.68
C ASP A 73 15.06 20.90 14.63
N HIS A 74 15.11 21.49 13.44
CA HIS A 74 14.93 22.94 13.22
C HIS A 74 13.45 23.38 13.04
N ARG A 75 12.54 22.40 12.96
CA ARG A 75 11.09 22.56 12.73
C ARG A 75 10.75 23.45 11.53
N GLU A 76 11.49 23.41 10.43
CA GLU A 76 11.31 24.34 9.30
C GLU A 76 10.10 23.97 8.43
N TYR A 77 9.85 22.68 8.26
CA TYR A 77 8.73 22.08 7.53
C TYR A 77 8.34 20.72 8.15
N ILE A 78 7.30 20.08 7.65
CA ILE A 78 6.91 18.72 8.02
C ILE A 78 7.08 17.82 6.80
N ALA A 79 7.81 16.72 6.94
CA ALA A 79 7.91 15.68 5.91
C ALA A 79 6.94 14.53 6.26
N VAL A 80 6.14 14.10 5.29
CA VAL A 80 5.29 12.91 5.40
C VAL A 80 5.72 11.91 4.32
N PHE A 81 5.98 10.68 4.76
CA PHE A 81 6.43 9.56 3.93
C PHE A 81 5.29 8.53 3.88
N VAL A 82 4.73 8.30 2.69
CA VAL A 82 3.60 7.39 2.50
C VAL A 82 4.09 6.15 1.76
N SER A 83 3.95 4.99 2.38
CA SER A 83 4.31 3.67 1.84
C SER A 83 3.20 2.67 2.10
N SER A 84 2.92 1.84 1.10
CA SER A 84 2.09 0.63 1.22
C SER A 84 2.91 -0.63 1.52
N GLU A 85 4.24 -0.57 1.38
CA GLU A 85 5.15 -1.69 1.60
C GLU A 85 5.85 -1.60 2.96
N GLY A 86 6.05 -2.77 3.60
CA GLY A 86 6.69 -2.88 4.92
C GLY A 86 8.22 -2.79 4.90
N ASN A 87 8.86 -2.82 3.73
CA ASN A 87 10.32 -2.66 3.59
C ASN A 87 10.78 -1.21 3.89
N VAL A 88 9.99 -0.20 3.52
CA VAL A 88 10.37 1.20 3.69
C VAL A 88 10.43 1.61 5.16
N PRO A 89 9.39 1.35 5.99
CA PRO A 89 9.48 1.66 7.41
C PRO A 89 10.72 1.04 8.06
N ARG A 90 11.09 -0.20 7.71
CA ARG A 90 12.28 -0.88 8.25
C ARG A 90 13.59 -0.19 7.85
N ARG A 91 13.72 0.18 6.56
CA ARG A 91 14.88 0.95 6.09
C ARG A 91 14.99 2.28 6.80
N MET A 92 13.85 2.92 7.05
CA MET A 92 13.81 4.21 7.73
C MET A 92 14.13 4.09 9.23
N GLU A 93 13.68 3.03 9.90
CA GLU A 93 13.99 2.75 11.31
C GLU A 93 15.50 2.57 11.56
N SER A 94 16.24 1.95 10.64
CA SER A 94 17.68 1.75 10.79
C SER A 94 18.50 3.05 10.77
N HIS A 95 17.94 4.14 10.23
CA HIS A 95 18.59 5.45 10.15
C HIS A 95 18.20 6.40 11.30
N SER A 96 17.81 5.83 12.46
CA SER A 96 17.52 6.56 13.72
C SER A 96 16.28 7.47 13.71
N ALA A 97 15.33 7.25 12.80
CA ALA A 97 14.06 7.98 12.81
C ALA A 97 13.07 7.36 13.83
N LYS A 98 13.25 7.67 15.12
CA LYS A 98 12.29 7.29 16.18
C LYS A 98 11.10 8.26 16.15
N LYS A 99 10.18 8.10 15.19
CA LYS A 99 8.91 8.85 15.08
C LYS A 99 7.75 7.89 14.82
N PRO A 100 6.51 8.24 15.21
CA PRO A 100 5.40 7.30 15.14
C PRO A 100 5.08 6.94 13.69
N ILE A 101 5.25 5.66 13.35
CA ILE A 101 4.65 5.08 12.16
C ILE A 101 3.14 5.09 12.41
N ILE A 102 2.41 5.89 11.63
CA ILE A 102 0.95 5.85 11.64
C ILE A 102 0.53 4.77 10.65
N LYS A 103 0.14 3.61 11.16
CA LYS A 103 -0.45 2.56 10.35
C LYS A 103 -1.91 2.91 10.08
N ILE A 104 -2.24 3.21 8.83
CA ILE A 104 -3.62 3.32 8.37
C ILE A 104 -4.04 1.92 7.93
N GLY A 105 -4.87 1.28 8.73
CA GLY A 105 -5.43 -0.04 8.43
C GLY A 105 -6.75 0.05 7.68
N ASP A 106 -7.33 -1.13 7.42
CA ASP A 106 -8.69 -1.25 6.93
C ASP A 106 -9.69 -0.78 8.01
N LEU A 107 -10.88 -0.36 7.56
CA LEU A 107 -11.98 -0.01 8.45
C LEU A 107 -12.43 -1.23 9.26
N ASP A 108 -12.80 -1.03 10.51
CA ASP A 108 -13.45 -2.10 11.27
C ASP A 108 -14.85 -2.41 10.70
N ARG A 109 -15.43 -3.53 11.13
CA ARG A 109 -16.74 -3.98 10.68
C ARG A 109 -17.84 -2.93 10.87
N ASN A 110 -17.88 -2.27 12.03
CA ASN A 110 -18.95 -1.33 12.34
C ASN A 110 -18.84 -0.08 11.46
N THR A 111 -17.63 0.46 11.33
CA THR A 111 -17.35 1.62 10.47
C THR A 111 -17.63 1.30 9.00
N SER A 112 -17.29 0.09 8.55
CA SER A 112 -17.56 -0.38 7.18
C SER A 112 -19.05 -0.54 6.90
N MET A 113 -19.80 -1.15 7.83
CA MET A 113 -21.25 -1.30 7.71
C MET A 113 -21.95 0.06 7.76
N GLU A 114 -21.49 0.99 8.60
CA GLU A 114 -22.00 2.36 8.62
C GLU A 114 -21.76 3.08 7.30
N TYR A 115 -20.57 2.93 6.71
CA TYR A 115 -20.28 3.44 5.37
C TYR A 115 -21.24 2.87 4.33
N LEU A 116 -21.40 1.54 4.26
CA LEU A 116 -22.26 0.90 3.26
C LEU A 116 -23.75 1.22 3.45
N VAL A 117 -24.25 1.20 4.68
CA VAL A 117 -25.68 1.39 4.95
C VAL A 117 -26.04 2.88 4.97
N LYS A 118 -25.35 3.70 5.78
CA LYS A 118 -25.74 5.10 5.97
C LYS A 118 -25.20 5.99 4.86
N LYS A 119 -23.92 5.84 4.48
CA LYS A 119 -23.29 6.73 3.50
C LYS A 119 -23.63 6.33 2.06
N ARG A 120 -23.72 5.03 1.79
CA ARG A 120 -23.99 4.48 0.45
C ARG A 120 -25.45 4.07 0.22
N SER A 121 -26.30 4.12 1.25
CA SER A 121 -27.74 3.79 1.16
C SER A 121 -28.03 2.37 0.67
N ILE A 122 -27.14 1.42 0.97
CA ILE A 122 -27.32 0.00 0.63
C ILE A 122 -28.08 -0.69 1.78
N LYS A 123 -29.02 -1.58 1.45
CA LYS A 123 -29.76 -2.36 2.45
C LYS A 123 -28.80 -3.21 3.27
N GLU A 124 -29.06 -3.34 4.57
CA GLU A 124 -28.16 -4.02 5.50
C GLU A 124 -27.79 -5.45 5.09
N GLY A 125 -28.75 -6.22 4.57
CA GLY A 125 -28.50 -7.58 4.08
C GLY A 125 -27.51 -7.63 2.92
N ASP A 126 -27.63 -6.72 1.95
CA ASP A 126 -26.72 -6.64 0.81
C ASP A 126 -25.37 -6.03 1.22
N ALA A 127 -25.39 -5.02 2.10
CA ALA A 127 -24.19 -4.43 2.67
C ALA A 127 -23.33 -5.49 3.41
N LYS A 128 -23.96 -6.41 4.13
CA LYS A 128 -23.25 -7.52 4.79
C LYS A 128 -22.54 -8.41 3.77
N LYS A 129 -23.19 -8.77 2.66
CA LYS A 129 -22.58 -9.57 1.59
C LYS A 129 -21.38 -8.86 0.97
N LEU A 130 -21.51 -7.57 0.67
CA LEU A 130 -20.43 -6.76 0.11
C LEU A 130 -19.26 -6.63 1.09
N TYR A 131 -19.54 -6.39 2.38
CA TYR A 131 -18.50 -6.37 3.42
C TYR A 131 -17.83 -7.73 3.56
N ASP A 132 -18.57 -8.84 3.55
CA ASP A 132 -17.98 -10.17 3.71
C ASP A 132 -17.05 -10.55 2.53
N LEU A 133 -17.22 -9.91 1.36
CA LEU A 133 -16.38 -10.05 0.17
C LEU A 133 -15.05 -9.27 0.25
N VAL A 134 -15.09 -7.99 0.63
CA VAL A 134 -13.91 -7.08 0.57
C VAL A 134 -13.43 -6.53 1.91
N VAL A 135 -14.15 -6.83 3.00
CA VAL A 135 -13.89 -6.41 4.39
C VAL A 135 -13.84 -4.88 4.47
N GLY A 136 -12.84 -4.32 5.15
CA GLY A 136 -12.80 -2.93 5.57
C GLY A 136 -12.02 -2.02 4.63
N ARG A 137 -11.51 -2.55 3.51
CA ARG A 137 -10.68 -1.76 2.62
C ARG A 137 -11.55 -0.75 1.89
N ILE A 138 -11.42 0.51 2.27
CA ILE A 138 -12.32 1.58 1.82
C ILE A 138 -12.40 1.73 0.29
N VAL A 139 -11.29 1.51 -0.42
CA VAL A 139 -11.28 1.57 -1.89
C VAL A 139 -12.10 0.42 -2.49
N GLU A 140 -11.90 -0.81 -2.00
CA GLU A 140 -12.66 -1.98 -2.47
C GLU A 140 -14.13 -1.87 -2.07
N LEU A 141 -14.43 -1.45 -0.83
CA LEU A 141 -15.79 -1.14 -0.35
C LEU A 141 -16.50 -0.12 -1.25
N LYS A 142 -15.77 0.93 -1.67
CA LYS A 142 -16.30 1.92 -2.60
C LYS A 142 -16.61 1.28 -3.96
N THR A 143 -15.67 0.53 -4.53
CA THR A 143 -15.83 -0.12 -5.84
C THR A 143 -17.05 -1.05 -5.85
N VAL A 144 -17.12 -2.00 -4.91
CA VAL A 144 -18.25 -2.94 -4.87
C VAL A 144 -19.59 -2.24 -4.62
N ALA A 145 -19.58 -1.15 -3.84
CA ALA A 145 -20.78 -0.34 -3.62
C ALA A 145 -21.17 0.51 -4.84
N ASP A 146 -20.21 0.97 -5.65
CA ASP A 146 -20.49 1.71 -6.90
C ASP A 146 -21.12 0.75 -7.92
N ASP A 147 -20.52 -0.43 -8.12
CA ASP A 147 -21.01 -1.43 -9.09
C ASP A 147 -22.37 -1.99 -8.71
N PHE A 148 -22.58 -2.30 -7.42
CA PHE A 148 -23.87 -2.77 -6.93
C PHE A 148 -24.98 -1.70 -7.12
N LEU A 149 -24.69 -0.43 -6.83
CA LEU A 149 -25.65 0.66 -7.04
C LEU A 149 -25.89 0.97 -8.52
N ALA A 150 -24.96 0.63 -9.41
CA ALA A 150 -25.15 0.67 -10.86
C ALA A 150 -26.08 -0.44 -11.39
N GLY A 151 -26.59 -1.32 -10.51
CA GLY A 151 -27.54 -2.37 -10.84
C GLY A 151 -26.89 -3.72 -11.15
N GLN A 152 -25.58 -3.88 -10.94
CA GLN A 152 -24.94 -5.19 -11.07
C GLN A 152 -25.41 -6.14 -9.97
N THR A 153 -25.55 -7.43 -10.31
CA THR A 153 -25.83 -8.44 -9.30
C THR A 153 -24.59 -8.69 -8.43
N PHE A 154 -24.80 -9.21 -7.23
CA PHE A 154 -23.71 -9.54 -6.32
C PHE A 154 -22.68 -10.49 -6.95
N GLU A 155 -23.16 -11.46 -7.75
CA GLU A 155 -22.34 -12.46 -8.42
C GLU A 155 -21.41 -11.82 -9.47
N VAL A 156 -21.91 -10.84 -10.22
CA VAL A 156 -21.10 -10.09 -11.20
C VAL A 156 -20.04 -9.24 -10.49
N VAL A 157 -20.43 -8.53 -9.42
CA VAL A 157 -19.49 -7.74 -8.60
C VAL A 157 -18.41 -8.63 -7.98
N LYS A 158 -18.81 -9.79 -7.44
CA LYS A 158 -17.89 -10.78 -6.89
C LYS A 158 -16.89 -11.25 -7.94
N GLN A 159 -17.37 -11.63 -9.13
CA GLN A 159 -16.48 -12.09 -10.19
C GLN A 159 -15.48 -11.00 -10.61
N SER A 160 -15.92 -9.74 -10.73
CA SER A 160 -15.01 -8.63 -11.06
C SER A 160 -13.88 -8.46 -10.04
N ILE A 161 -14.17 -8.62 -8.75
CA ILE A 161 -13.15 -8.59 -7.69
C ILE A 161 -12.18 -9.78 -7.81
N LEU A 162 -12.70 -10.99 -8.08
CA LEU A 162 -11.87 -12.17 -8.27
C LEU A 162 -10.95 -12.04 -9.49
N ASP A 163 -11.45 -11.48 -10.59
CA ASP A 163 -10.66 -11.21 -11.79
C ASP A 163 -9.53 -10.20 -11.53
N GLU A 164 -9.78 -9.19 -10.68
CA GLU A 164 -8.72 -8.26 -10.25
C GLU A 164 -7.65 -8.94 -9.39
N VAL A 165 -8.06 -9.83 -8.49
CA VAL A 165 -7.12 -10.64 -7.69
C VAL A 165 -6.30 -11.54 -8.61
N GLU A 166 -6.92 -12.23 -9.56
CA GLU A 166 -6.23 -13.07 -10.54
C GLU A 166 -5.16 -12.29 -11.31
N LYS A 167 -5.50 -11.09 -11.83
CA LYS A 167 -4.54 -10.23 -12.53
C LYS A 167 -3.34 -9.86 -11.65
N LYS A 168 -3.56 -9.65 -10.35
CA LYS A 168 -2.48 -9.39 -9.39
C LYS A 168 -1.60 -10.63 -9.21
N PHE A 169 -2.18 -11.82 -9.06
CA PHE A 169 -1.44 -13.08 -9.00
C PHE A 169 -0.63 -13.34 -10.28
N GLN A 170 -1.20 -13.07 -11.44
CA GLN A 170 -0.54 -13.18 -12.74
C GLN A 170 0.65 -12.21 -12.83
N SER A 171 0.44 -10.94 -12.46
CA SER A 171 1.49 -9.91 -12.50
C SER A 171 2.64 -10.24 -11.54
N ALA A 172 2.32 -10.82 -10.38
CA ALA A 172 3.30 -11.31 -9.41
C ALA A 172 3.91 -12.66 -9.78
N GLN A 173 3.53 -13.26 -10.92
CA GLN A 173 4.03 -14.55 -11.40
C GLN A 173 3.81 -15.69 -10.39
N LEU A 174 2.68 -15.67 -9.69
CA LEU A 174 2.26 -16.65 -8.68
C LEU A 174 1.26 -17.69 -9.22
N LEU A 175 0.89 -17.60 -10.49
CA LEU A 175 0.07 -18.59 -11.19
C LEU A 175 0.95 -19.70 -11.81
N PRO A 176 0.37 -20.86 -12.21
CA PRO A 176 1.13 -21.94 -12.82
C PRO A 176 2.03 -21.46 -13.97
N ASN A 177 3.23 -22.04 -14.04
CA ASN A 177 4.33 -21.65 -14.95
C ASN A 177 5.05 -20.34 -14.61
N GLY A 178 4.61 -19.59 -13.60
CA GLY A 178 5.34 -18.44 -13.08
C GLY A 178 6.54 -18.88 -12.21
N PRO A 179 7.68 -18.15 -12.22
CA PRO A 179 8.85 -18.45 -11.39
C PRO A 179 8.56 -18.53 -9.89
N TYR A 180 7.55 -17.81 -9.41
CA TYR A 180 7.20 -17.76 -7.99
C TYR A 180 6.05 -18.68 -7.60
N TYR A 181 5.50 -19.48 -8.53
CA TYR A 181 4.37 -20.36 -8.28
C TYR A 181 4.61 -21.33 -7.12
N GLU A 182 5.73 -22.05 -7.11
CA GLU A 182 6.01 -23.07 -6.07
C GLU A 182 6.26 -22.47 -4.68
N VAL A 183 6.85 -21.28 -4.63
CA VAL A 183 7.04 -20.53 -3.38
C VAL A 183 5.69 -19.98 -2.91
N GLY A 184 4.95 -19.33 -3.80
CA GLY A 184 3.62 -18.80 -3.55
C GLY A 184 2.64 -19.85 -3.04
N ARG A 185 2.62 -21.02 -3.69
CA ARG A 185 1.78 -22.16 -3.31
C ARG A 185 2.03 -22.60 -1.85
N ARG A 186 3.30 -22.72 -1.46
CA ARG A 186 3.67 -23.10 -0.09
C ARG A 186 3.31 -22.00 0.92
N LEU A 187 3.58 -20.74 0.58
CA LEU A 187 3.20 -19.58 1.38
C LEU A 187 1.68 -19.52 1.63
N ILE A 188 0.88 -19.69 0.57
CA ILE A 188 -0.59 -19.72 0.65
C ILE A 188 -1.05 -20.86 1.55
N SER A 189 -0.49 -22.07 1.37
CA SER A 189 -0.83 -23.23 2.19
C SER A 189 -0.63 -22.96 3.68
N ASP A 190 0.45 -22.26 4.04
CA ASP A 190 0.74 -21.96 5.45
C ASP A 190 -0.06 -20.76 5.96
N LEU A 191 -0.29 -19.73 5.13
CA LEU A 191 -1.19 -18.61 5.46
C LEU A 191 -2.62 -19.08 5.74
N LEU A 192 -3.15 -20.03 4.97
CA LEU A 192 -4.48 -20.59 5.21
C LEU A 192 -4.58 -21.37 6.54
N LYS A 193 -3.45 -21.87 7.08
CA LYS A 193 -3.44 -22.57 8.37
C LYS A 193 -3.30 -21.62 9.55
N SER A 194 -2.50 -20.56 9.40
CA SER A 194 -2.12 -19.68 10.51
C SER A 194 -2.78 -18.31 10.49
N ASN A 195 -3.48 -17.94 9.41
CA ASN A 195 -4.02 -16.61 9.06
C ASN A 195 -2.97 -15.50 8.94
N GLU A 196 -1.81 -15.63 9.59
CA GLU A 196 -0.71 -14.68 9.55
C GLU A 196 0.63 -15.43 9.49
N LEU A 197 1.62 -14.84 8.82
CA LEU A 197 3.00 -15.31 8.84
C LEU A 197 3.90 -14.21 9.39
N SER A 198 4.75 -14.59 10.36
CA SER A 198 5.83 -13.70 10.78
C SER A 198 6.79 -13.46 9.61
N PHE A 199 7.43 -12.29 9.57
CA PHE A 199 8.40 -12.01 8.52
C PHE A 199 9.56 -13.02 8.49
N LEU A 200 10.01 -13.50 9.66
CA LEU A 200 11.05 -14.53 9.74
C LEU A 200 10.58 -15.87 9.14
N ALA A 201 9.30 -16.23 9.32
CA ALA A 201 8.73 -17.40 8.67
C ALA A 201 8.66 -17.20 7.15
N PHE A 202 8.20 -16.02 6.71
CA PHE A 202 8.13 -15.65 5.29
C PHE A 202 9.51 -15.67 4.61
N MET A 203 10.57 -15.22 5.28
CA MET A 203 11.93 -15.25 4.73
C MET A 203 12.43 -16.66 4.40
N LYS A 204 11.99 -17.68 5.16
CA LYS A 204 12.46 -19.06 4.98
C LYS A 204 12.06 -19.70 3.65
N TYR A 205 11.17 -19.06 2.88
CA TYR A 205 10.75 -19.55 1.58
C TYR A 205 11.67 -19.08 0.44
N PHE A 206 12.63 -18.19 0.72
CA PHE A 206 13.48 -17.56 -0.29
C PHE A 206 14.95 -17.75 0.06
N ASP A 207 15.73 -18.22 -0.92
CA ASP A 207 17.19 -18.34 -0.78
C ASP A 207 17.91 -17.03 -1.13
N LYS A 208 17.26 -16.17 -1.93
CA LYS A 208 17.80 -14.88 -2.38
C LYS A 208 16.96 -13.71 -1.88
N VAL A 209 17.65 -12.66 -1.46
CA VAL A 209 17.02 -11.42 -0.95
C VAL A 209 16.29 -10.68 -2.07
N GLU A 210 16.74 -10.80 -3.31
CA GLU A 210 16.11 -10.21 -4.49
C GLU A 210 14.72 -10.80 -4.74
N GLU A 211 14.61 -12.14 -4.76
CA GLU A 211 13.35 -12.86 -4.95
C GLU A 211 12.36 -12.56 -3.82
N LEU A 212 12.85 -12.52 -2.58
CA LEU A 212 12.10 -12.09 -1.41
C LEU A 212 11.49 -10.68 -1.60
N ASN A 213 12.33 -9.72 -2.01
CA ASN A 213 11.91 -8.34 -2.19
C ASN A 213 10.92 -8.18 -3.36
N GLU A 214 11.09 -8.94 -4.44
CA GLU A 214 10.15 -8.94 -5.58
C GLU A 214 8.77 -9.44 -5.15
N VAL A 215 8.69 -10.58 -4.46
CA VAL A 215 7.39 -11.12 -4.01
C VAL A 215 6.74 -10.21 -2.95
N LEU A 216 7.51 -9.67 -2.01
CA LEU A 216 7.00 -8.70 -1.03
C LEU A 216 6.49 -7.41 -1.68
N GLY A 217 7.21 -6.89 -2.68
CA GLY A 217 6.86 -5.67 -3.38
C GLY A 217 5.54 -5.77 -4.14
N ASN A 218 5.17 -6.97 -4.60
CA ASN A 218 3.86 -7.20 -5.23
C ASN A 218 2.69 -7.14 -4.24
N ASN A 219 2.95 -7.22 -2.93
CA ASN A 219 1.98 -7.07 -1.84
C ASN A 219 0.72 -7.97 -1.94
N ILE A 220 0.84 -9.11 -2.65
CA ILE A 220 -0.27 -10.05 -2.91
C ILE A 220 -0.77 -10.70 -1.62
N PHE A 221 0.17 -11.01 -0.71
CA PHE A 221 -0.09 -11.68 0.54
C PHE A 221 -0.44 -10.72 1.69
N SER A 222 -0.70 -9.44 1.40
CA SER A 222 -1.48 -8.65 2.34
C SER A 222 -2.84 -9.33 2.46
N TYR A 223 -3.15 -9.88 3.63
CA TYR A 223 -4.29 -10.76 3.80
C TYR A 223 -5.59 -9.97 3.55
N HIS A 224 -6.27 -10.27 2.44
CA HIS A 224 -7.58 -9.74 2.07
C HIS A 224 -8.52 -10.92 1.85
N ARG A 225 -9.77 -10.83 2.35
CA ARG A 225 -10.77 -11.88 2.11
C ARG A 225 -11.05 -12.11 0.63
N SER A 226 -10.87 -11.10 -0.22
CA SER A 226 -10.95 -11.24 -1.67
C SER A 226 -9.88 -12.19 -2.21
N VAL A 227 -8.65 -12.12 -1.67
CA VAL A 227 -7.56 -13.05 -1.97
C VAL A 227 -7.86 -14.45 -1.44
N GLU A 228 -8.36 -14.57 -0.21
CA GLU A 228 -8.78 -15.86 0.35
C GLU A 228 -9.89 -16.50 -0.48
N SER A 229 -10.93 -15.74 -0.85
CA SER A 229 -12.04 -16.20 -1.67
C SER A 229 -11.56 -16.69 -3.03
N TYR A 230 -10.65 -15.92 -3.67
CA TYR A 230 -10.01 -16.34 -4.92
C TYR A 230 -9.26 -17.66 -4.78
N ILE A 231 -8.47 -17.83 -3.71
CA ILE A 231 -7.71 -19.05 -3.45
C ILE A 231 -8.64 -20.25 -3.21
N GLN A 232 -9.73 -20.06 -2.45
CA GLN A 232 -10.70 -21.12 -2.15
C GLN A 232 -11.44 -21.57 -3.41
N GLU A 233 -11.89 -20.63 -4.25
CA GLU A 233 -12.59 -20.94 -5.50
C GLU A 233 -11.67 -21.54 -6.57
N ASN A 234 -10.36 -21.26 -6.47
CA ASN A 234 -9.34 -21.78 -7.36
C ASN A 234 -8.37 -22.75 -6.66
N ALA A 235 -8.84 -23.50 -5.66
CA ALA A 235 -7.99 -24.38 -4.85
C ALA A 235 -7.25 -25.43 -5.69
N ASN A 236 -7.84 -25.84 -6.81
CA ASN A 236 -7.23 -26.72 -7.82
C ASN A 236 -5.97 -26.10 -8.45
N ILE A 237 -5.96 -24.80 -8.73
CA ILE A 237 -4.80 -24.08 -9.29
C ILE A 237 -3.62 -24.16 -8.32
N PHE A 238 -3.89 -24.12 -7.02
CA PHE A 238 -2.86 -24.12 -5.98
C PHE A 238 -2.56 -25.52 -5.40
N ASN A 239 -3.18 -26.58 -5.91
CA ASN A 239 -3.09 -27.94 -5.35
C ASN A 239 -3.32 -27.97 -3.82
N ILE A 240 -4.21 -27.11 -3.32
CA ILE A 240 -4.59 -27.08 -1.92
C ILE A 240 -5.70 -28.12 -1.80
N LEU A 241 -5.40 -29.24 -1.14
CA LEU A 241 -6.44 -30.23 -0.83
C LEU A 241 -7.56 -29.51 -0.07
N SER A 242 -8.76 -29.53 -0.64
CA SER A 242 -10.01 -29.02 -0.05
C SER A 242 -10.40 -29.87 1.17
N SER A 243 -9.57 -29.88 2.21
CA SER A 243 -9.80 -30.64 3.43
C SER A 243 -10.20 -29.79 4.64
N HIS A 244 -10.29 -28.45 4.51
CA HIS A 244 -10.61 -27.58 5.66
C HIS A 244 -11.76 -26.58 5.48
N CYS A 245 -12.51 -26.60 4.39
CA CYS A 245 -13.81 -25.89 4.31
C CYS A 245 -14.95 -26.88 4.04
N LYS A 246 -15.41 -27.56 5.09
CA LYS A 246 -16.77 -28.09 5.10
C LYS A 246 -17.69 -26.92 5.43
N ILE A 247 -18.42 -26.43 4.43
CA ILE A 247 -19.71 -25.77 4.68
C ILE A 247 -20.59 -26.87 5.26
N ILE A 248 -20.83 -26.80 6.57
CA ILE A 248 -21.91 -27.58 7.17
C ILE A 248 -23.17 -26.77 6.84
N GLU A 249 -23.87 -27.16 5.78
CA GLU A 249 -25.30 -26.87 5.68
C GLU A 249 -25.96 -27.65 6.82
N VAL A 250 -26.50 -26.92 7.78
CA VAL A 250 -27.44 -27.46 8.76
C VAL A 250 -28.82 -27.03 8.25
N ASP A 251 -29.64 -28.02 7.92
CA ASP A 251 -31.08 -27.86 7.67
C ASP A 251 -31.80 -27.17 8.84
#